data_AF-A0A357G870-F1
#
_entry.id   AF-A0A357G870-F1
#
_cell.length_a   1.000
_cell.length_b   1.000
_cell.length_c   1.000
_cell.angle_alpha   90.00
_cell.angle_beta   90.00
_cell.angle_gamma   90.00
#
_symmetry.space_group_name_H-M   'P 1'
#
loop_
_entity.id
_entity.type
_entity.pdbx_description
1 polymer ?
#
loop_
_entity_poly.entity_id
_entity_poly.type
_entity_poly.pdbx_seq_one_letter_code
_entity_poly.pdbx_strand_id
1 'polypeptide(L)'
;MNKKTTLFMVVALMTIILVQTKITKANNQIDSAKSKADILEERKAAIEAKKTEWQENIAAKKEELQQKRCEVAQKRISTKFGQLENNRKMYQTVYANMNSRLTRLVQRLDEAKLDTTQLKTDLATLNTMIEKLHTDYAAFATEFKGTETAACEKTKVEFKNQFTEARAKTAQIKKDRTAIKDFFNSTIKPELQSLKAEIAEEAEQAKIKAKNKIKQNETTDTTTPSSETTTTAETEILN
;
A
#
# COMPACT_ATOMS: atom_id res chain seq x y z
N MET A 1 -7.42 -13.47 -40.69
CA MET A 1 -7.19 -12.39 -41.69
C MET A 1 -5.76 -11.90 -41.45
N ASN A 2 -4.72 -12.05 -42.29
CA ASN A 2 -4.53 -12.27 -43.74
C ASN A 2 -3.30 -13.20 -43.93
N LYS A 3 -3.40 -14.31 -44.69
CA LYS A 3 -3.00 -14.51 -46.11
C LYS A 3 -1.49 -14.27 -46.34
N LYS A 4 -0.60 -15.30 -46.37
CA LYS A 4 -0.33 -16.28 -47.45
C LYS A 4 -0.48 -15.66 -48.84
N THR A 5 0.64 -15.40 -49.55
CA THR A 5 0.80 -15.43 -51.03
C THR A 5 2.15 -14.83 -51.44
N THR A 6 3.10 -15.67 -51.87
CA THR A 6 3.86 -15.51 -53.14
C THR A 6 4.78 -16.72 -53.31
N LEU A 7 4.21 -17.74 -53.94
CA LEU A 7 4.86 -18.91 -54.51
C LEU A 7 4.44 -18.89 -55.99
N PHE A 8 5.37 -19.21 -56.89
CA PHE A 8 5.23 -19.45 -58.35
C PHE A 8 5.23 -18.27 -59.33
N MET A 9 6.33 -18.19 -60.10
CA MET A 9 6.49 -17.74 -61.50
C MET A 9 8.02 -17.74 -61.74
N VAL A 10 8.69 -18.43 -62.65
CA VAL A 10 8.35 -18.95 -63.98
C VAL A 10 9.32 -20.11 -64.30
N VAL A 11 8.75 -21.24 -64.72
CA VAL A 11 9.43 -22.28 -65.53
C VAL A 11 9.21 -21.90 -66.97
N ALA A 12 10.22 -21.38 -67.67
CA ALA A 12 10.28 -21.30 -69.14
C ALA A 12 11.62 -20.68 -69.59
N LEU A 13 12.60 -21.54 -69.88
CA LEU A 13 13.59 -21.41 -70.96
C LEU A 13 14.60 -22.55 -70.80
N MET A 14 14.12 -23.75 -71.10
CA MET A 14 14.95 -24.88 -71.46
C MET A 14 15.17 -24.80 -72.98
N THR A 15 16.41 -25.07 -73.38
CA THR A 15 16.95 -25.22 -74.75
C THR A 15 17.67 -24.00 -75.33
N ILE A 16 18.89 -24.26 -75.80
CA ILE A 16 19.98 -23.39 -76.27
C ILE A 16 21.05 -23.12 -75.20
N ILE A 17 22.08 -23.98 -75.26
CA ILE A 17 23.53 -23.83 -74.93
C ILE A 17 24.04 -25.15 -74.31
N LEU A 18 24.21 -26.15 -75.17
CA LEU A 18 24.98 -27.37 -74.91
C LEU A 18 26.43 -27.22 -75.42
N VAL A 19 27.02 -26.03 -75.30
CA VAL A 19 28.43 -25.76 -75.62
C VAL A 19 28.87 -24.63 -74.69
N GLN A 20 29.35 -24.93 -73.48
CA GLN A 20 30.23 -24.08 -72.62
C GLN A 20 30.76 -24.80 -71.36
N THR A 21 30.66 -26.13 -71.25
CA THR A 21 31.22 -26.90 -70.11
C THR A 21 32.74 -27.14 -70.20
N LYS A 22 33.47 -26.48 -71.10
CA LYS A 22 34.93 -26.62 -71.24
C LYS A 22 35.70 -25.30 -71.31
N ILE A 23 35.15 -24.18 -70.80
CA ILE A 23 35.91 -22.94 -70.59
C ILE A 23 35.58 -22.33 -69.22
N THR A 24 35.70 -23.13 -68.16
CA THR A 24 35.72 -22.62 -66.76
C THR A 24 36.81 -23.29 -65.91
N LYS A 25 37.72 -24.06 -66.54
CA LYS A 25 38.89 -24.65 -65.87
C LYS A 25 40.21 -23.91 -66.09
N ALA A 26 40.23 -22.87 -66.93
CA ALA A 26 41.48 -22.17 -67.29
C ALA A 26 41.57 -20.72 -66.80
N ASN A 27 40.58 -20.20 -66.07
CA ASN A 27 40.67 -18.87 -65.43
C ASN A 27 40.74 -18.95 -63.89
N ASN A 28 40.98 -20.15 -63.35
CA ASN A 28 40.98 -20.42 -61.90
C ASN A 28 42.40 -20.65 -61.36
N GLN A 29 43.42 -20.22 -62.10
CA GLN A 29 44.83 -20.53 -61.83
C GLN A 29 45.76 -19.31 -61.92
N ILE A 30 45.21 -18.09 -61.92
CA ILE A 30 45.98 -16.84 -61.84
C ILE A 30 45.74 -16.10 -60.49
N ASP A 31 44.72 -16.47 -59.71
CA ASP A 31 44.42 -15.84 -58.41
C ASP A 31 45.09 -16.52 -57.18
N SER A 32 45.88 -17.58 -57.36
CA SER A 32 46.36 -18.41 -56.23
C SER A 32 47.77 -18.08 -55.70
N ALA A 33 48.28 -16.87 -55.92
CA ALA A 33 49.61 -16.45 -55.44
C ALA A 33 49.54 -15.32 -54.41
N LYS A 34 48.55 -15.31 -53.51
CA LYS A 34 48.75 -14.60 -52.23
C LYS A 34 49.93 -15.26 -51.53
N SER A 35 50.93 -14.47 -51.17
CA SER A 35 52.08 -15.00 -50.44
C SER A 35 51.59 -15.52 -49.08
N LYS A 36 52.30 -16.49 -48.48
CA LYS A 36 51.98 -16.97 -47.12
C LYS A 36 51.93 -15.83 -46.10
N ALA A 37 52.66 -14.73 -46.35
CA ALA A 37 52.64 -13.52 -45.52
C ALA A 37 51.29 -12.78 -45.61
N ASP A 38 50.73 -12.62 -46.81
CA ASP A 38 49.43 -11.95 -47.00
C ASP A 38 48.30 -12.73 -46.33
N ILE A 39 48.33 -14.07 -46.42
CA ILE A 39 47.36 -14.95 -45.74
C ILE A 39 47.48 -14.84 -44.22
N LEU A 40 48.69 -14.67 -43.69
CA LEU A 40 48.92 -14.53 -42.25
C LEU A 40 48.42 -13.17 -41.73
N GLU A 41 48.69 -12.09 -42.45
CA GLU A 41 48.19 -10.76 -42.10
C GLU A 41 46.66 -10.68 -42.17
N GLU A 42 46.04 -11.25 -43.21
CA GLU A 42 44.57 -11.34 -43.31
C GLU A 42 43.96 -12.14 -42.16
N ARG A 43 44.60 -13.24 -41.74
CA ARG A 43 44.16 -14.03 -40.56
C ARG A 43 44.31 -13.26 -39.25
N LYS A 44 45.40 -12.52 -39.04
CA LYS A 44 45.58 -11.68 -37.85
C LYS A 44 44.52 -10.58 -37.79
N ALA A 45 44.29 -9.89 -38.91
CA ALA A 45 43.25 -8.87 -39.02
C ALA A 45 41.85 -9.44 -38.71
N ALA A 46 41.54 -10.63 -39.23
CA ALA A 46 40.28 -11.31 -38.95
C ALA A 46 40.14 -11.75 -37.48
N ILE A 47 41.22 -12.17 -36.83
CA ILE A 47 41.23 -12.52 -35.40
C ILE A 47 41.00 -11.29 -34.53
N GLU A 48 41.70 -10.18 -34.80
CA GLU A 48 41.52 -8.95 -34.04
C GLU A 48 40.11 -8.37 -34.25
N ALA A 49 39.56 -8.40 -35.47
CA ALA A 49 38.18 -7.98 -35.73
C ALA A 49 37.14 -8.83 -34.98
N LYS A 50 37.33 -10.17 -34.94
CA LYS A 50 36.45 -11.05 -34.14
C LYS A 50 36.57 -10.80 -32.65
N LYS A 51 37.77 -10.46 -32.18
CA LYS A 51 38.03 -10.15 -30.76
C LYS A 51 37.36 -8.84 -30.35
N THR A 52 37.42 -7.80 -31.18
CA THR A 52 36.72 -6.53 -30.92
C THR A 52 35.20 -6.73 -30.94
N GLU A 53 34.67 -7.44 -31.94
CA GLU A 53 33.25 -7.78 -32.02
C GLU A 53 32.79 -8.59 -30.79
N TRP A 54 33.59 -9.55 -30.33
CA TRP A 54 33.29 -10.32 -29.13
C TRP A 54 33.31 -9.46 -27.86
N GLN A 55 34.27 -8.54 -27.73
CA GLN A 55 34.35 -7.61 -26.60
C GLN A 55 33.15 -6.66 -26.55
N GLU A 56 32.76 -6.09 -27.68
CA GLU A 56 31.58 -5.22 -27.81
C GLU A 56 30.29 -5.98 -27.48
N ASN A 57 30.13 -7.19 -28.02
CA ASN A 57 28.98 -8.05 -27.73
C ASN A 57 28.88 -8.42 -26.25
N ILE A 58 30.00 -8.64 -25.56
CA ILE A 58 30.01 -8.89 -24.11
C ILE A 58 29.65 -7.65 -23.32
N ALA A 59 30.20 -6.49 -23.70
CA ALA A 59 29.86 -5.22 -23.06
C ALA A 59 28.36 -4.91 -23.19
N ALA A 60 27.81 -5.01 -24.40
CA ALA A 60 26.39 -4.81 -24.67
C ALA A 60 25.51 -5.79 -23.87
N LYS A 61 25.85 -7.08 -23.85
CA LYS A 61 25.12 -8.07 -23.03
C LYS A 61 25.19 -7.78 -21.54
N LYS A 62 26.33 -7.29 -21.05
CA LYS A 62 26.49 -6.91 -19.64
C LYS A 62 25.60 -5.73 -19.27
N GLU A 63 25.53 -4.71 -20.12
CA GLU A 63 24.64 -3.56 -19.95
C GLU A 63 23.17 -3.96 -20.01
N GLU A 64 22.77 -4.78 -20.99
CA GLU A 64 21.40 -5.30 -21.10
C GLU A 64 20.99 -6.08 -19.84
N LEU A 65 21.88 -6.94 -19.32
CA LEU A 65 21.63 -7.69 -18.08
C LEU A 65 21.55 -6.78 -16.85
N GLN A 66 22.35 -5.70 -16.79
CA GLN A 66 22.29 -4.71 -15.72
C GLN A 66 20.96 -3.95 -15.75
N GLN A 67 20.50 -3.52 -16.93
CA GLN A 67 19.21 -2.86 -17.11
C GLN A 67 18.05 -3.77 -16.69
N LYS A 68 18.02 -5.03 -17.16
CA LYS A 68 16.98 -6.00 -16.76
C LYS A 68 16.95 -6.24 -15.24
N ARG A 69 18.11 -6.29 -14.60
CA ARG A 69 18.20 -6.45 -13.13
C ARG A 69 17.64 -5.22 -12.41
N CYS A 70 17.98 -4.02 -12.90
CA CYS A 70 17.44 -2.75 -12.41
C CYS A 70 15.91 -2.70 -12.53
N GLU A 71 15.35 -2.97 -13.71
CA GLU A 71 13.90 -2.97 -13.93
C GLU A 71 13.15 -3.95 -13.01
N VAL A 72 13.70 -5.16 -12.84
CA VAL A 72 13.12 -6.16 -11.93
C VAL A 72 13.18 -5.68 -10.48
N ALA A 73 14.27 -5.05 -10.06
CA ALA A 73 14.40 -4.47 -8.72
C ALA A 73 13.39 -3.34 -8.50
N GLN A 74 13.30 -2.39 -9.44
CA GLN A 74 12.35 -1.28 -9.40
C GLN A 74 10.91 -1.78 -9.33
N LYS A 75 10.54 -2.74 -10.18
CA LYS A 75 9.19 -3.34 -10.17
C LYS A 75 8.87 -3.99 -8.81
N ARG A 76 9.83 -4.70 -8.21
CA ARG A 76 9.65 -5.30 -6.89
C ARG A 76 9.49 -4.24 -5.80
N ILE A 77 10.31 -3.20 -5.82
CA ILE A 77 10.24 -2.09 -4.86
C ILE A 77 8.90 -1.37 -5.00
N SER A 78 8.52 -0.98 -6.21
CA SER A 78 7.24 -0.33 -6.51
C SER A 78 6.03 -1.17 -6.05
N THR A 79 6.05 -2.48 -6.31
CA THR A 79 5.00 -3.41 -5.83
C THR A 79 4.92 -3.42 -4.31
N LYS A 80 6.08 -3.48 -3.63
CA LYS A 80 6.12 -3.45 -2.15
C LYS A 80 5.70 -2.10 -1.59
N PHE A 81 6.10 -1.00 -2.22
CA PHE A 81 5.66 0.34 -1.88
C PHE A 81 4.13 0.47 -1.96
N GLY A 82 3.50 -0.06 -3.02
CA GLY A 82 2.04 -0.10 -3.13
C GLY A 82 1.37 -0.87 -1.97
N GLN A 83 1.96 -2.00 -1.54
CA GLN A 83 1.47 -2.73 -0.36
C GLN A 83 1.62 -1.91 0.93
N LEU A 84 2.74 -1.19 1.09
CA LEU A 84 2.97 -0.33 2.25
C LEU A 84 1.98 0.83 2.32
N GLU A 85 1.70 1.49 1.19
CA GLU A 85 0.72 2.56 1.11
C GLU A 85 -0.71 2.08 1.43
N ASN A 86 -1.08 0.90 0.93
CA ASN A 86 -2.37 0.29 1.27
C ASN A 86 -2.47 -0.01 2.78
N ASN A 87 -1.40 -0.54 3.39
CA ASN A 87 -1.35 -0.77 4.83
C ASN A 87 -1.43 0.55 5.61
N ARG A 88 -0.71 1.59 5.18
CA ARG A 88 -0.77 2.93 5.78
C ARG A 88 -2.20 3.47 5.80
N LYS A 89 -2.87 3.45 4.63
CA LYS A 89 -4.28 3.89 4.51
C LYS A 89 -5.20 3.07 5.40
N MET A 90 -5.01 1.75 5.46
CA MET A 90 -5.80 0.89 6.35
C MET A 90 -5.65 1.32 7.81
N TYR A 91 -4.43 1.54 8.29
CA TYR A 91 -4.21 2.01 9.67
C TYR A 91 -4.82 3.38 9.91
N GLN A 92 -4.65 4.33 8.98
CA GLN A 92 -5.28 5.65 9.07
C GLN A 92 -6.80 5.53 9.24
N THR A 93 -7.45 4.70 8.42
CA THR A 93 -8.89 4.46 8.52
C THR A 93 -9.28 3.81 9.84
N VAL A 94 -8.55 2.80 10.30
CA VAL A 94 -8.84 2.10 11.56
C VAL A 94 -8.76 3.07 12.75
N TYR A 95 -7.69 3.86 12.84
CA TYR A 95 -7.50 4.78 13.95
C TYR A 95 -8.44 5.99 13.89
N ALA A 96 -8.75 6.51 12.70
CA ALA A 96 -9.77 7.55 12.53
C ALA A 96 -11.15 7.07 12.98
N ASN A 97 -11.55 5.86 12.61
CA ASN A 97 -12.83 5.27 13.03
C ASN A 97 -12.88 5.05 14.54
N MET A 98 -11.78 4.60 15.15
CA MET A 98 -11.67 4.46 16.60
C MET A 98 -11.83 5.81 17.30
N ASN A 99 -11.11 6.85 16.87
CA ASN A 99 -11.21 8.19 17.43
C ASN A 99 -12.64 8.74 17.32
N SER A 100 -13.26 8.65 16.13
CA SER A 100 -14.66 9.07 15.91
C SER A 100 -15.66 8.37 16.84
N ARG A 101 -15.45 7.07 17.12
CA ARG A 101 -16.31 6.33 18.07
C ARG A 101 -16.12 6.81 19.49
N LEU A 102 -14.87 7.05 19.91
CA LEU A 102 -14.56 7.53 21.26
C LEU A 102 -15.05 8.97 21.47
N THR A 103 -14.90 9.85 20.51
CA THR A 103 -15.44 11.23 20.56
C THR A 103 -16.96 11.22 20.73
N ARG A 104 -17.68 10.42 19.94
CA ARG A 104 -19.14 10.27 20.08
C ARG A 104 -19.54 9.68 21.43
N LEU A 105 -18.73 8.79 21.98
CA LEU A 105 -18.98 8.21 23.30
C LEU A 105 -18.81 9.28 24.38
N VAL A 106 -17.73 10.05 24.35
CA VAL A 106 -17.51 11.19 25.26
C VAL A 106 -18.68 12.16 25.21
N GLN A 107 -19.15 12.52 24.02
CA GLN A 107 -20.32 13.41 23.88
C GLN A 107 -21.56 12.86 24.60
N ARG A 108 -21.88 11.57 24.45
CA ARG A 108 -23.03 10.94 25.12
C ARG A 108 -22.86 10.88 26.64
N LEU A 109 -21.63 10.68 27.11
CA LEU A 109 -21.31 10.64 28.54
C LEU A 109 -21.42 12.05 29.16
N ASP A 110 -20.99 13.09 28.42
CA ASP A 110 -21.19 14.50 28.79
C ASP A 110 -22.68 14.86 28.85
N GLU A 111 -23.48 14.42 27.86
CA GLU A 111 -24.94 14.59 27.85
C GLU A 111 -25.61 13.89 29.04
N ALA A 112 -25.04 12.76 29.49
CA ALA A 112 -25.43 12.06 30.70
C ALA A 112 -24.88 12.69 31.99
N LYS A 113 -24.12 13.80 31.90
CA LYS A 113 -23.52 14.53 33.03
C LYS A 113 -22.49 13.75 33.85
N LEU A 114 -21.84 12.76 33.24
CA LEU A 114 -20.73 12.03 33.86
C LEU A 114 -19.43 12.83 33.73
N ASP A 115 -18.49 12.61 34.65
CA ASP A 115 -17.16 13.20 34.55
C ASP A 115 -16.32 12.47 33.50
N THR A 116 -16.08 13.12 32.35
CA THR A 116 -15.27 12.59 31.25
C THR A 116 -13.89 13.24 31.17
N THR A 117 -13.46 13.97 32.19
CA THR A 117 -12.22 14.78 32.16
C THR A 117 -10.99 13.93 31.89
N GLN A 118 -10.88 12.78 32.56
CA GLN A 118 -9.76 11.87 32.38
C GLN A 118 -9.80 11.22 30.98
N LEU A 119 -10.96 10.76 30.53
CA LEU A 119 -11.15 10.15 29.21
C LEU A 119 -10.77 11.11 28.08
N LYS A 120 -11.14 12.39 28.18
CA LYS A 120 -10.74 13.43 27.22
C LYS A 120 -9.22 13.60 27.18
N THR A 121 -8.56 13.55 28.33
CA THR A 121 -7.09 13.62 28.45
C THR A 121 -6.43 12.40 27.82
N ASP A 122 -6.96 11.21 28.06
CA ASP A 122 -6.46 9.97 27.48
C ASP A 122 -6.69 9.90 25.97
N LEU A 123 -7.79 10.45 25.45
CA LEU A 123 -8.01 10.60 24.01
C LEU A 123 -7.02 11.55 23.35
N ALA A 124 -6.66 12.66 24.00
CA ALA A 124 -5.62 13.56 23.49
C ALA A 124 -4.25 12.84 23.42
N THR A 125 -3.92 12.06 24.44
CA THR A 125 -2.71 11.22 24.47
C THR A 125 -2.73 10.18 23.34
N LEU A 126 -3.83 9.45 23.19
CA LEU A 126 -4.03 8.47 22.11
C LEU A 126 -3.86 9.10 20.72
N ASN A 127 -4.42 10.30 20.50
CA ASN A 127 -4.30 11.01 19.23
C ASN A 127 -2.84 11.37 18.93
N THR A 128 -2.08 11.82 19.93
CA THR A 128 -0.64 12.09 19.79
C THR A 128 0.12 10.82 19.37
N MET A 129 -0.21 9.66 19.95
CA MET A 129 0.41 8.37 19.58
C MET A 129 0.06 7.96 18.14
N ILE A 130 -1.17 8.19 17.70
CA ILE A 130 -1.64 7.91 16.33
C ILE A 130 -0.94 8.82 15.32
N GLU A 131 -0.82 10.11 15.61
CA GLU A 131 -0.10 11.08 14.77
C GLU A 131 1.37 10.73 14.62
N LYS A 132 2.02 10.31 15.72
CA LYS A 132 3.39 9.80 15.68
C LYS A 132 3.49 8.58 14.76
N LEU A 133 2.61 7.59 14.90
CA LEU A 133 2.58 6.42 14.02
C LEU A 133 2.42 6.83 12.55
N HIS A 134 1.54 7.78 12.23
CA HIS A 134 1.34 8.26 10.86
C HIS A 134 2.61 8.91 10.29
N THR A 135 3.28 9.73 11.11
CA THR A 135 4.54 10.39 10.75
C THR A 135 5.64 9.36 10.48
N ASP A 136 5.79 8.37 11.37
CA ASP A 136 6.78 7.30 11.21
C ASP A 136 6.52 6.45 9.97
N TYR A 137 5.24 6.17 9.66
CA TYR A 137 4.86 5.46 8.44
C TYR A 137 5.17 6.26 7.17
N ALA A 138 4.89 7.57 7.17
CA ALA A 138 5.17 8.43 6.03
C ALA A 138 6.69 8.57 5.77
N ALA A 139 7.47 8.70 6.84
CA ALA A 139 8.93 8.73 6.76
C ALA A 139 9.49 7.40 6.21
N PHE A 140 8.98 6.27 6.69
CA PHE A 140 9.35 4.95 6.15
C PHE A 140 8.97 4.79 4.67
N ALA A 141 7.75 5.17 4.27
CA ALA A 141 7.30 5.06 2.89
C ALA A 141 8.18 5.89 1.94
N THR A 142 8.54 7.11 2.35
CA THR A 142 9.42 8.01 1.59
C THR A 142 10.81 7.40 1.40
N GLU A 143 11.44 6.93 2.47
CA GLU A 143 12.77 6.31 2.38
C GLU A 143 12.76 5.01 1.57
N PHE A 144 11.72 4.19 1.76
CA PHE A 144 11.57 2.95 1.00
C PHE A 144 11.40 3.24 -0.50
N LYS A 145 10.60 4.24 -0.86
CA LYS A 145 10.46 4.67 -2.27
C LYS A 145 11.78 5.20 -2.83
N GLY A 146 12.57 5.91 -2.02
CA GLY A 146 13.92 6.36 -2.40
C GLY A 146 14.90 5.22 -2.70
N THR A 147 14.62 3.98 -2.29
CA THR A 147 15.44 2.81 -2.68
C THR A 147 15.21 2.38 -4.13
N GLU A 148 14.13 2.82 -4.78
CA GLU A 148 13.78 2.44 -6.14
C GLU A 148 14.78 2.98 -7.17
N THR A 149 15.16 4.25 -7.05
CA THR A 149 16.18 4.88 -7.90
C THR A 149 17.58 4.34 -7.54
N ALA A 150 17.86 4.19 -6.24
CA ALA A 150 19.13 3.67 -5.75
C ALA A 150 19.44 2.24 -6.22
N ALA A 151 18.43 1.43 -6.57
CA ALA A 151 18.63 0.09 -7.08
C ALA A 151 19.41 0.03 -8.41
N CYS A 152 19.46 1.13 -9.15
CA CYS A 152 20.06 1.21 -10.48
C CYS A 152 21.29 2.12 -10.52
N GLU A 153 21.33 3.14 -9.67
CA GLU A 153 22.37 4.17 -9.68
C GLU A 153 23.50 3.88 -8.69
N LYS A 154 23.21 3.19 -7.58
CA LYS A 154 24.17 3.00 -6.49
C LYS A 154 24.89 1.67 -6.57
N THR A 155 26.03 1.59 -5.90
CA THR A 155 26.72 0.33 -5.69
C THR A 155 25.84 -0.63 -4.87
N LYS A 156 26.09 -1.93 -5.00
CA LYS A 156 25.37 -2.98 -4.24
C LYS A 156 25.44 -2.75 -2.72
N VAL A 157 26.55 -2.21 -2.21
CA VAL A 157 26.77 -1.96 -0.78
C VAL A 157 25.89 -0.80 -0.31
N GLU A 158 25.90 0.31 -1.03
CA GLU A 158 25.09 1.49 -0.68
C GLU A 158 23.59 1.20 -0.73
N PHE A 159 23.13 0.48 -1.78
CA PHE A 159 21.74 0.04 -1.86
C PHE A 159 21.35 -0.83 -0.65
N LYS A 160 22.21 -1.77 -0.27
CA LYS A 160 21.95 -2.65 0.89
C LYS A 160 21.85 -1.86 2.19
N ASN A 161 22.71 -0.87 2.39
CA ASN A 161 22.69 -0.02 3.58
C ASN A 161 21.40 0.79 3.65
N GLN A 162 21.05 1.50 2.57
CA GLN A 162 19.83 2.31 2.49
C GLN A 162 18.56 1.45 2.69
N PHE A 163 18.53 0.24 2.11
CA PHE A 163 17.41 -0.67 2.30
C PHE A 163 17.32 -1.23 3.73
N THR A 164 18.45 -1.42 4.40
CA THR A 164 18.50 -1.86 5.80
C THR A 164 18.01 -0.77 6.74
N GLU A 165 18.40 0.48 6.50
CA GLU A 165 17.93 1.66 7.23
C GLU A 165 16.41 1.83 7.09
N ALA A 166 15.89 1.76 5.86
CA ALA A 166 14.45 1.80 5.63
C ALA A 166 13.74 0.66 6.38
N ARG A 167 14.30 -0.56 6.38
CA ARG A 167 13.73 -1.70 7.12
C ARG A 167 13.72 -1.49 8.64
N ALA A 168 14.71 -0.83 9.21
CA ALA A 168 14.77 -0.57 10.65
C ALA A 168 13.54 0.22 11.14
N LYS A 169 13.00 1.13 10.31
CA LYS A 169 11.78 1.88 10.63
C LYS A 169 10.53 1.01 10.79
N THR A 170 10.50 -0.19 10.18
CA THR A 170 9.38 -1.12 10.38
C THR A 170 9.27 -1.62 11.82
N ALA A 171 10.41 -1.72 12.53
CA ALA A 171 10.41 -2.09 13.94
C ALA A 171 9.78 -0.97 14.79
N GLN A 172 10.06 0.29 14.44
CA GLN A 172 9.48 1.45 15.12
C GLN A 172 7.96 1.50 14.91
N ILE A 173 7.48 1.39 13.67
CA ILE A 173 6.05 1.31 13.34
C ILE A 173 5.34 0.20 14.13
N LYS A 174 5.97 -0.98 14.27
CA LYS A 174 5.41 -2.07 15.08
C LYS A 174 5.31 -1.68 16.55
N LYS A 175 6.35 -1.05 17.12
CA LYS A 175 6.34 -0.56 18.50
C LYS A 175 5.23 0.46 18.72
N ASP A 176 5.08 1.44 17.84
CA ASP A 176 4.04 2.47 17.97
C ASP A 176 2.63 1.86 17.92
N ARG A 177 2.39 0.90 17.02
CA ARG A 177 1.12 0.17 16.96
C ARG A 177 0.84 -0.62 18.23
N THR A 178 1.84 -1.29 18.78
CA THR A 178 1.72 -2.02 20.05
C THR A 178 1.43 -1.04 21.18
N ALA A 179 2.15 0.07 21.27
CA ALA A 179 1.93 1.10 22.28
C ALA A 179 0.50 1.65 22.23
N ILE A 180 -0.04 1.96 21.05
CA ILE A 180 -1.43 2.40 20.88
C ILE A 180 -2.42 1.34 21.39
N LYS A 181 -2.20 0.07 21.01
CA LYS A 181 -3.05 -1.04 21.44
C LYS A 181 -3.00 -1.21 22.96
N ASP A 182 -1.81 -1.15 23.54
CA ASP A 182 -1.61 -1.36 24.96
C ASP A 182 -2.25 -0.22 25.75
N PHE A 183 -1.97 1.03 25.37
CA PHE A 183 -2.61 2.22 25.97
C PHE A 183 -4.14 2.15 25.94
N PHE A 184 -4.72 1.76 24.79
CA PHE A 184 -6.16 1.58 24.71
C PHE A 184 -6.68 0.51 25.69
N ASN A 185 -5.98 -0.61 25.83
CA ASN A 185 -6.43 -1.72 26.68
C ASN A 185 -6.16 -1.50 28.18
N SER A 186 -5.08 -0.82 28.53
CA SER A 186 -4.68 -0.60 29.92
C SER A 186 -5.25 0.68 30.53
N THR A 187 -5.56 1.68 29.71
CA THR A 187 -5.95 3.02 30.18
C THR A 187 -7.40 3.32 29.82
N ILE A 188 -7.70 3.43 28.52
CA ILE A 188 -9.04 3.84 28.06
C ILE A 188 -10.10 2.79 28.39
N LYS A 189 -9.82 1.51 28.12
CA LYS A 189 -10.82 0.45 28.30
C LYS A 189 -11.28 0.30 29.76
N PRO A 190 -10.39 0.25 30.77
CA PRO A 190 -10.80 0.22 32.17
C PRO A 190 -11.62 1.45 32.58
N GLU A 191 -11.23 2.65 32.13
CA GLU A 191 -11.99 3.86 32.42
C GLU A 191 -13.43 3.80 31.85
N LEU A 192 -13.57 3.34 30.60
CA LEU A 192 -14.89 3.12 29.99
C LEU A 192 -15.72 2.07 30.76
N GLN A 193 -15.07 1.10 31.41
CA GLN A 193 -15.76 0.13 32.26
C GLN A 193 -16.24 0.77 33.58
N SER A 194 -15.45 1.67 34.17
CA SER A 194 -15.85 2.46 35.35
C SER A 194 -17.07 3.32 35.04
N LEU A 195 -16.99 4.13 33.98
CA LEU A 195 -18.09 5.01 33.56
C LEU A 195 -19.38 4.22 33.24
N LYS A 196 -19.23 3.02 32.68
CA LYS A 196 -20.38 2.13 32.46
C LYS A 196 -21.01 1.65 33.77
N ALA A 197 -20.20 1.36 34.79
CA ALA A 197 -20.71 0.95 36.10
C ALA A 197 -21.44 2.10 36.80
N GLU A 198 -20.90 3.31 36.75
CA GLU A 198 -21.53 4.53 37.29
C GLU A 198 -22.93 4.75 36.70
N ILE A 199 -23.08 4.66 35.37
CA ILE A 199 -24.38 4.74 34.70
C ILE A 199 -25.37 3.69 35.23
N ALA A 200 -24.90 2.46 35.44
CA ALA A 200 -25.76 1.38 35.92
C ALA A 200 -26.23 1.61 37.35
N GLU A 201 -25.36 2.13 38.21
CA GLU A 201 -25.69 2.50 39.59
C GLU A 201 -26.67 3.66 39.66
N GLU A 202 -26.45 4.73 38.88
CA GLU A 202 -27.38 5.87 38.79
C GLU A 202 -28.77 5.43 38.30
N ALA A 203 -28.80 4.56 37.28
CA ALA A 203 -30.05 4.03 36.75
C ALA A 203 -30.82 3.19 37.80
N GLU A 204 -30.11 2.41 38.62
CA GLU A 204 -30.74 1.62 39.68
C GLU A 204 -31.25 2.48 40.84
N GLN A 205 -30.46 3.49 41.26
CA GLN A 205 -30.90 4.48 42.25
C GLN A 205 -32.14 5.25 41.78
N ALA A 206 -32.23 5.60 40.49
CA ALA A 206 -33.40 6.26 39.92
C ALA A 206 -34.66 5.38 40.00
N LYS A 207 -34.55 4.07 39.72
CA LYS A 207 -35.68 3.13 39.85
C LYS A 207 -36.15 2.98 41.28
N ILE A 208 -35.23 2.91 42.25
CA ILE A 208 -35.58 2.82 43.68
C ILE A 208 -36.35 4.07 44.12
N LYS A 209 -35.87 5.26 43.75
CA LYS A 209 -36.56 6.54 44.03
C LYS A 209 -37.96 6.59 43.41
N ALA A 210 -38.12 6.11 42.18
CA ALA A 210 -39.41 6.04 41.51
C ALA A 210 -40.41 5.10 42.22
N LYS A 211 -39.95 3.91 42.65
CA LYS A 211 -40.80 2.94 43.38
C LYS A 211 -41.23 3.46 44.76
N ASN A 212 -40.35 4.16 45.48
CA ASN A 212 -40.70 4.71 46.80
C ASN A 212 -41.73 5.85 46.70
N LYS A 213 -41.69 6.66 45.63
CA LYS A 213 -42.67 7.73 45.40
C LYS A 213 -44.09 7.20 45.11
N ILE A 214 -44.21 6.02 44.49
CA ILE A 214 -45.50 5.38 44.20
C ILE A 214 -46.16 4.86 45.48
N LYS A 215 -45.40 4.25 46.41
CA LYS A 215 -45.95 3.73 47.67
C LYS A 215 -46.43 4.80 48.66
N GLN A 216 -45.90 6.03 48.59
CA GLN A 216 -46.33 7.13 49.47
C GLN A 216 -47.65 7.80 49.02
N ASN A 217 -48.13 7.53 47.80
CA ASN A 217 -49.38 8.10 47.28
C ASN A 217 -50.58 7.15 47.43
N GLU A 218 -50.39 5.94 47.96
CA GLU A 218 -51.43 4.92 48.13
C GLU A 218 -51.97 4.83 49.58
N THR A 219 -51.54 5.72 50.49
CA THR A 219 -51.95 5.73 51.91
C THR A 219 -52.66 7.03 52.34
N THR A 220 -53.16 7.81 51.38
CA THR A 220 -54.00 8.98 51.65
C THR A 220 -55.09 9.10 50.60
N ASP A 221 -56.08 8.19 50.61
CA ASP A 221 -57.46 8.59 50.31
C ASP A 221 -58.50 7.55 50.78
N THR A 222 -59.02 7.78 52.00
CA THR A 222 -60.38 7.36 52.38
C THR A 222 -61.10 8.63 52.83
N THR A 223 -61.39 9.59 51.96
CA THR A 223 -62.53 10.50 52.18
C THR A 223 -63.10 11.08 50.87
N THR A 224 -64.16 10.43 50.39
CA THR A 224 -65.22 10.94 49.50
C THR A 224 -65.67 12.37 49.88
N PRO A 225 -65.80 13.32 48.92
CA PRO A 225 -67.12 13.65 48.35
C PRO A 225 -67.07 14.03 46.85
N SER A 226 -68.00 13.49 46.05
CA SER A 226 -69.22 14.17 45.55
C SER A 226 -69.00 15.17 44.40
N SER A 227 -69.31 14.70 43.19
CA SER A 227 -70.12 15.34 42.15
C SER A 227 -70.09 16.87 42.01
N GLU A 228 -69.61 17.36 40.87
CA GLU A 228 -70.41 18.29 40.04
C GLU A 228 -69.94 18.34 38.58
N THR A 229 -70.91 18.55 37.68
CA THR A 229 -70.87 18.44 36.22
C THR A 229 -70.91 19.82 35.58
N THR A 230 -70.05 20.12 34.59
CA THR A 230 -70.25 21.18 33.56
C THR A 230 -69.19 20.96 32.45
N THR A 231 -69.48 20.51 31.22
CA THR A 231 -70.22 21.05 30.06
C THR A 231 -69.55 22.26 29.36
N THR A 232 -69.13 22.05 28.09
CA THR A 232 -68.86 23.01 26.96
C THR A 232 -67.73 24.04 27.11
N ALA A 233 -66.97 24.49 26.10
CA ALA A 233 -67.01 24.50 24.63
C ALA A 233 -65.54 24.55 24.10
N GLU A 234 -65.17 23.90 22.99
CA GLU A 234 -65.20 24.43 21.60
C GLU A 234 -64.63 25.85 21.43
N THR A 235 -63.40 25.97 20.91
CA THR A 235 -63.06 27.01 19.91
C THR A 235 -61.80 26.63 19.14
N GLU A 236 -61.96 26.52 17.82
CA GLU A 236 -60.92 26.69 16.80
C GLU A 236 -60.15 28.00 16.99
N ILE A 237 -58.91 28.10 16.50
CA ILE A 237 -58.48 29.10 15.50
C ILE A 237 -56.97 28.94 15.22
N LEU A 238 -56.68 29.02 13.92
CA LEU A 238 -55.41 29.07 13.19
C LEU A 238 -54.26 29.88 13.83
N ASN A 239 -53.03 29.37 13.75
CA ASN A 239 -52.05 29.71 12.69
C ASN A 239 -50.76 28.88 12.84
#